data_AF-A0A8B6M2K4-F1
#
_entry.id   AF-A0A8B6M2K4-F1
#
_cell.length_a   1.000
_cell.length_b   1.000
_cell.length_c   1.000
_cell.angle_alpha   90.00
_cell.angle_beta   90.00
_cell.angle_gamma   90.00
#
_symmetry.space_group_name_H-M   'P 1'
#
loop_
_entity.id
_entity.type
_entity.pdbx_description
1 polymer ?
#
loop_
_entity_poly.entity_id
_entity_poly.type
_entity_poly.pdbx_seq_one_letter_code
_entity_poly.pdbx_strand_id
1 'polypeptide(L)'
;MIIGGAFGKIVDSLVNDVIMPVVGLVFGRLDFSSLFLVLGSVPPGTPETLEGLRKAGVPVLAYGSFITVAVNFLILAFIIFMMVKQINRLKRETPPPPPAAPAAAPEDIVLLREIRDSLRR
;
A
#
# COMPACT_ATOMS: atom_id res chain seq x y z
N MET A 1 17.54 1.36 -1.25
CA MET A 1 16.06 1.25 -1.26
C MET A 1 15.58 1.08 -2.71
N ILE A 2 15.71 -0.11 -3.29
CA ILE A 2 15.31 -0.34 -4.69
C ILE A 2 13.91 -0.98 -4.76
N ILE A 3 13.69 -2.02 -3.94
CA ILE A 3 12.42 -2.77 -3.89
C ILE A 3 11.28 -1.90 -3.36
N GLY A 4 11.51 -1.12 -2.28
CA GLY A 4 10.49 -0.24 -1.71
C GLY A 4 10.04 0.90 -2.65
N GLY A 5 10.98 1.47 -3.43
CA GLY A 5 10.67 2.52 -4.40
C GLY A 5 9.93 2.00 -5.63
N ALA A 6 10.29 0.81 -6.11
CA ALA A 6 9.59 0.16 -7.23
C ALA A 6 8.18 -0.29 -6.85
N PHE A 7 8.00 -0.84 -5.64
CA PHE A 7 6.68 -1.23 -5.13
C PHE A 7 5.74 -0.03 -5.01
N GLY A 8 6.22 1.09 -4.46
CA GLY A 8 5.44 2.34 -4.40
C GLY A 8 4.89 2.76 -5.75
N LYS A 9 5.72 2.77 -6.81
CA LYS A 9 5.30 3.11 -8.17
C LYS A 9 4.23 2.18 -8.75
N ILE A 10 4.33 0.87 -8.47
CA ILE A 10 3.32 -0.11 -8.92
C ILE A 10 1.97 0.21 -8.26
N VAL A 11 1.98 0.47 -6.95
CA VAL A 11 0.74 0.77 -6.24
C VAL A 11 0.18 2.14 -6.67
N ASP A 12 1.02 3.15 -6.86
CA ASP A 12 0.60 4.46 -7.38
C ASP A 12 -0.05 4.35 -8.76
N SER A 13 0.51 3.55 -9.68
CA SER A 13 -0.09 3.30 -11.00
C SER A 13 -1.43 2.58 -10.90
N LEU A 14 -1.55 1.56 -10.03
CA LEU A 14 -2.83 0.90 -9.81
C LEU A 14 -3.91 1.88 -9.30
N VAL A 15 -3.54 2.77 -8.38
CA VAL A 15 -4.49 3.76 -7.84
C VAL A 15 -4.85 4.81 -8.90
N ASN A 16 -3.86 5.42 -9.54
CA ASN A 16 -4.08 6.53 -10.47
C ASN A 16 -4.69 6.09 -11.81
N ASP A 17 -4.29 4.93 -12.33
CA ASP A 17 -4.64 4.51 -13.69
C ASP A 17 -5.84 3.55 -13.73
N VAL A 18 -6.16 2.86 -12.62
CA VAL A 18 -7.27 1.89 -12.56
C VAL A 18 -8.36 2.36 -11.61
N ILE A 19 -8.01 2.74 -10.38
CA ILE A 19 -9.01 3.04 -9.35
C ILE A 19 -9.61 4.43 -9.54
N MET A 20 -8.80 5.45 -9.75
CA MET A 20 -9.26 6.84 -9.93
C MET A 20 -10.25 6.99 -11.10
N PRO A 21 -10.07 6.34 -12.28
CA PRO A 21 -11.09 6.34 -13.32
C PRO A 21 -12.41 5.71 -12.90
N VAL A 22 -12.37 4.58 -12.17
CA VAL A 22 -13.57 3.88 -11.70
C VAL A 22 -14.30 4.68 -10.62
N VAL A 23 -13.56 5.22 -9.65
CA VAL A 23 -14.09 6.12 -8.63
C VAL A 23 -14.64 7.39 -9.29
N GLY A 24 -13.93 7.92 -10.28
CA GLY A 24 -14.32 9.08 -11.07
C GLY A 24 -15.63 8.88 -11.84
N LEU A 25 -15.88 7.64 -12.29
CA LEU A 25 -17.11 7.28 -13.01
C LEU A 25 -18.31 7.12 -12.05
N VAL A 26 -18.08 6.61 -10.84
CA VAL A 26 -19.15 6.34 -9.85
C VAL A 26 -19.50 7.57 -9.00
N PHE A 27 -18.49 8.33 -8.55
CA PHE A 27 -18.64 9.45 -7.64
C PHE A 27 -18.46 10.82 -8.32
N GLY A 28 -18.15 10.83 -9.62
CA GLY A 28 -17.75 12.03 -10.36
C GLY A 28 -16.26 12.34 -10.19
N ARG A 29 -15.77 13.38 -10.89
CA ARG A 29 -14.37 13.83 -10.77
C ARG A 29 -14.09 14.37 -9.36
N LEU A 30 -13.57 13.51 -8.48
CA LEU A 30 -12.98 13.89 -7.19
C LEU A 30 -11.59 14.52 -7.41
N ASP A 31 -11.54 15.62 -8.16
CA ASP A 31 -10.33 16.42 -8.32
C ASP A 31 -10.55 17.80 -7.69
N PHE A 32 -9.93 17.99 -6.53
CA PHE A 32 -9.95 19.26 -5.82
C PHE A 32 -8.78 20.16 -6.21
N SER A 33 -7.92 19.78 -7.16
CA SER A 33 -6.75 20.58 -7.55
C SER A 33 -7.11 22.01 -7.96
N SER A 34 -8.30 22.23 -8.53
CA SER A 34 -8.81 23.57 -8.87
C SER A 34 -9.20 24.44 -7.67
N LEU A 35 -9.24 23.89 -6.46
CA LEU A 35 -9.52 24.64 -5.23
C LEU A 35 -8.23 25.24 -4.67
N PHE A 36 -8.04 26.52 -4.94
CA PHE A 36 -6.89 27.26 -4.44
C PHE A 36 -7.25 28.70 -4.12
N LEU A 37 -6.54 29.27 -3.17
CA LEU A 37 -6.71 30.66 -2.76
C LEU A 37 -5.46 31.45 -3.13
N VAL A 38 -5.64 32.47 -3.95
CA VAL A 38 -4.55 33.36 -4.36
C VAL A 38 -4.33 34.37 -3.25
N LEU A 39 -3.11 34.39 -2.69
CA LEU A 39 -2.75 35.24 -1.54
C LEU A 39 -2.01 36.52 -1.96
N GLY A 40 -1.78 36.73 -3.27
CA GLY A 40 -0.99 37.84 -3.79
C GLY A 40 -1.61 38.51 -5.01
N SER A 41 -0.98 39.60 -5.45
CA SER A 41 -1.35 40.31 -6.67
C SER A 41 -1.01 39.47 -7.89
N VAL A 42 -2.01 39.18 -8.71
CA VAL A 42 -1.90 38.45 -9.97
C VAL A 42 -1.43 39.41 -11.06
N PRO A 43 -0.23 39.23 -11.66
CA PRO A 43 0.23 40.07 -12.75
C PRO A 43 -0.72 40.00 -13.97
N PRO A 44 -1.00 41.13 -14.65
CA PRO A 44 -1.88 41.12 -15.82
C PRO A 44 -1.31 40.22 -16.93
N GLY A 45 -2.16 39.33 -17.46
CA GLY A 45 -1.79 38.35 -18.48
C GLY A 45 -1.36 36.97 -17.94
N THR A 46 -1.41 36.75 -16.62
CA THR A 46 -1.17 35.42 -16.05
C THR A 46 -2.43 34.57 -16.11
N PRO A 47 -2.35 33.30 -16.56
CA PRO A 47 -3.49 32.39 -16.53
C PRO A 47 -3.93 32.16 -15.09
N GLU A 48 -5.23 32.23 -14.80
CA GLU A 48 -5.84 31.87 -13.50
C GLU A 48 -5.85 30.35 -13.27
N THR A 49 -4.75 29.68 -13.63
CA THR A 49 -4.53 28.27 -13.34
C THR A 49 -3.47 28.15 -12.24
N LEU A 50 -3.55 27.08 -11.43
CA LEU A 50 -2.54 26.81 -10.40
C LEU A 50 -1.12 26.86 -10.94
N GLU A 51 -0.90 26.33 -12.14
CA GLU A 51 0.41 26.33 -12.79
C GLU A 51 0.82 27.73 -13.26
N GLY A 52 -0.10 28.51 -13.82
CA GLY A 52 0.16 29.88 -14.27
C GLY A 52 0.54 30.80 -13.11
N LEU A 53 -0.21 30.73 -12.02
CA LEU A 53 0.04 31.52 -10.81
C LEU A 53 1.32 31.10 -10.08
N ARG A 54 1.60 29.79 -9.99
CA ARG A 54 2.87 29.29 -9.43
C ARG A 54 4.08 29.72 -10.27
N LYS A 55 3.98 29.66 -11.60
CA LYS A 55 5.05 30.11 -12.52
C LYS A 55 5.29 31.61 -12.45
N ALA A 56 4.23 32.39 -12.25
CA ALA A 56 4.31 33.83 -12.04
C ALA A 56 4.86 34.23 -10.65
N GLY A 57 5.20 33.26 -9.80
CA GLY A 57 5.70 33.51 -8.44
C GLY A 57 4.62 34.05 -7.50
N VAL A 58 3.34 33.94 -7.87
CA VAL A 58 2.24 34.38 -7.02
C VAL A 58 2.06 33.35 -5.90
N PRO A 59 2.04 33.77 -4.62
CA PRO A 59 1.77 32.86 -3.52
C PRO A 59 0.33 32.36 -3.64
N VAL A 60 0.17 31.04 -3.81
CA VAL A 60 -1.12 30.37 -3.91
C VAL A 60 -1.23 29.27 -2.86
N LEU A 61 -2.29 29.33 -2.06
CA LEU A 61 -2.63 28.30 -1.10
C LEU A 61 -3.52 27.26 -1.78
N ALA A 62 -2.88 26.20 -2.30
CA ALA A 62 -3.54 25.11 -3.01
C ALA A 62 -4.10 24.04 -2.04
N TYR A 63 -5.04 24.43 -1.18
CA TYR A 63 -5.67 23.51 -0.21
C TYR A 63 -6.38 22.34 -0.89
N GLY A 64 -6.88 22.55 -2.10
CA GLY A 64 -7.43 21.52 -2.95
C GLY A 64 -6.46 20.39 -3.29
N SER A 65 -5.22 20.74 -3.63
CA SER A 65 -4.17 19.74 -3.88
C SER A 65 -3.87 18.91 -2.64
N PHE A 66 -3.90 19.52 -1.45
CA PHE A 66 -3.73 18.79 -0.19
C PHE A 66 -4.88 17.79 0.05
N ILE A 67 -6.13 18.21 -0.18
CA ILE A 67 -7.30 17.33 -0.06
C ILE A 67 -7.22 16.17 -1.06
N THR A 68 -6.86 16.44 -2.32
CA THR A 68 -6.65 15.39 -3.33
C THR A 68 -5.61 14.37 -2.86
N VAL A 69 -4.46 14.83 -2.35
CA VAL A 69 -3.42 13.92 -1.83
C VAL A 69 -3.91 13.12 -0.61
N ALA A 70 -4.63 13.76 0.31
CA ALA A 70 -5.20 13.09 1.49
C ALA A 70 -6.22 12.00 1.10
N VAL A 71 -7.10 12.29 0.14
CA VAL A 71 -8.08 11.33 -0.39
C VAL A 71 -7.36 10.17 -1.09
N ASN A 72 -6.37 10.46 -1.94
CA ASN A 72 -5.58 9.44 -2.61
C ASN A 72 -4.85 8.52 -1.62
N PHE A 73 -4.27 9.09 -0.56
CA PHE A 73 -3.65 8.32 0.51
C PHE A 73 -4.67 7.43 1.24
N LEU A 74 -5.89 7.92 1.49
CA LEU A 74 -6.94 7.14 2.14
C LEU A 74 -7.38 5.95 1.25
N ILE A 75 -7.54 6.18 -0.05
CA ILE A 75 -7.86 5.13 -1.04
C ILE A 75 -6.73 4.11 -1.11
N LEU A 76 -5.48 4.56 -1.18
CA LEU A 76 -4.29 3.72 -1.19
C LEU A 76 -4.22 2.84 0.07
N ALA A 77 -4.40 3.44 1.24
CA ALA A 77 -4.42 2.72 2.52
C ALA A 77 -5.54 1.68 2.56
N PHE A 78 -6.73 2.03 2.07
CA PHE A 78 -7.87 1.12 1.98
C PHE A 78 -7.59 -0.07 1.06
N ILE A 79 -6.97 0.15 -0.10
CA ILE A 79 -6.62 -0.93 -1.04
C ILE A 79 -5.56 -1.85 -0.46
N ILE A 80 -4.48 -1.30 0.11
CA ILE A 80 -3.43 -2.10 0.75
C ILE A 80 -4.04 -2.94 1.89
N PHE A 81 -4.91 -2.35 2.69
CA PHE A 81 -5.66 -3.07 3.72
C PHE A 81 -6.50 -4.21 3.14
N MET A 82 -7.24 -3.96 2.05
CA MET A 82 -8.07 -4.99 1.40
C MET A 82 -7.22 -6.13 0.83
N MET A 83 -6.09 -5.81 0.20
CA MET A 83 -5.15 -6.77 -0.37
C MET A 83 -4.51 -7.64 0.71
N VAL A 84 -4.04 -7.03 1.80
CA VAL A 84 -3.51 -7.76 2.98
C VAL A 84 -4.60 -8.64 3.60
N LYS A 85 -5.83 -8.13 3.71
CA LYS A 85 -6.98 -8.91 4.21
C LYS A 85 -7.29 -10.11 3.32
N GLN A 86 -7.25 -9.96 1.99
CA GLN A 86 -7.42 -11.07 1.04
C GLN A 86 -6.32 -12.10 1.18
N ILE A 87 -5.06 -11.69 1.20
CA ILE A 87 -3.92 -12.60 1.37
C ILE A 87 -4.03 -13.33 2.71
N ASN A 88 -4.35 -12.63 3.80
CA ASN A 88 -4.55 -13.23 5.11
C ASN A 88 -5.76 -14.18 5.14
N ARG A 89 -6.81 -13.91 4.37
CA ARG A 89 -7.96 -14.82 4.22
C ARG A 89 -7.56 -16.11 3.50
N LEU A 90 -6.86 -16.00 2.37
CA LEU A 90 -6.38 -17.15 1.59
C LEU A 90 -5.38 -18.00 2.39
N LYS A 91 -4.45 -17.36 3.12
CA LYS A 91 -3.50 -18.07 3.99
C LYS A 91 -4.17 -18.80 5.16
N ARG A 92 -5.35 -18.36 5.59
CA ARG A 92 -6.11 -19.02 6.65
C ARG A 92 -6.89 -20.24 6.16
N GLU A 93 -7.14 -20.34 4.86
CA GLU A 93 -7.81 -21.48 4.22
C GLU A 93 -6.85 -22.60 3.82
N THR A 94 -5.54 -22.34 3.78
CA THR A 94 -4.54 -23.41 3.79
C THR A 94 -4.45 -23.92 5.23
N PRO A 95 -4.88 -25.16 5.54
CA PRO A 95 -4.58 -25.76 6.84
C PRO A 95 -3.07 -25.64 7.04
N PRO A 96 -2.59 -25.26 8.24
CA PRO A 96 -1.16 -25.36 8.52
C PRO A 96 -0.72 -26.75 8.08
N PRO A 97 0.39 -26.89 7.31
CA PRO A 97 0.87 -28.20 6.92
C PRO A 97 0.86 -29.06 8.18
N PRO A 98 0.26 -30.27 8.12
CA PRO A 98 0.18 -31.13 9.30
C PRO A 98 1.54 -31.11 9.97
N PRO A 99 1.61 -30.92 11.30
CA PRO A 99 2.88 -30.84 12.02
C PRO A 99 3.77 -31.90 11.44
N ALA A 100 4.91 -31.50 10.86
CA ALA A 100 5.84 -32.45 10.26
C ALA A 100 5.96 -33.58 11.27
N ALA A 101 5.45 -34.78 10.90
CA ALA A 101 5.41 -35.91 11.81
C ALA A 101 6.80 -35.95 12.45
N PRO A 102 6.89 -35.89 13.79
CA PRO A 102 8.17 -35.67 14.47
C PRO A 102 9.17 -36.55 13.77
N ALA A 103 10.14 -35.89 13.09
CA ALA A 103 11.07 -36.57 12.20
C ALA A 103 11.51 -37.82 12.94
N ALA A 104 11.24 -39.00 12.37
CA ALA A 104 11.48 -40.27 13.03
C ALA A 104 12.84 -40.13 13.71
N ALA A 105 12.86 -40.24 15.04
CA ALA A 105 14.04 -39.91 15.80
C ALA A 105 15.22 -40.64 15.12
N PRO A 106 16.35 -39.94 14.85
CA PRO A 106 17.49 -40.56 14.19
C PRO A 106 17.74 -41.94 14.78
N GLU A 107 17.99 -42.95 13.94
CA GLU A 107 18.13 -44.34 14.42
C GLU A 107 19.11 -44.43 15.59
N ASP A 108 20.15 -43.59 15.59
CA ASP A 108 21.10 -43.44 16.70
C ASP A 108 20.43 -43.14 18.05
N ILE A 109 19.43 -42.25 18.09
CA ILE A 109 18.69 -41.91 19.33
C ILE A 109 17.80 -43.08 19.77
N VAL A 110 17.28 -43.88 18.83
CA VAL A 110 16.49 -45.08 19.12
C VAL A 110 17.40 -46.18 19.68
N LEU A 111 18.52 -46.45 19.03
CA LEU A 111 19.53 -47.42 19.47
C LEU A 111 20.11 -47.04 20.84
N LEU A 112 20.42 -45.76 21.08
CA LEU A 112 20.89 -45.28 22.38
C LEU A 112 19.84 -45.46 23.50
N ARG A 113 18.54 -45.37 23.18
CA ARG A 113 17.46 -45.66 24.14
C ARG A 113 17.36 -47.16 24.46
N GLU A 114 17.45 -48.02 23.45
CA GLU A 114 17.44 -49.47 23.63
C GLU A 114 18.66 -49.95 24.44
N ILE A 115 19.85 -49.41 24.16
CA ILE A 115 21.08 -49.71 24.92
C ILE A 115 20.91 -49.29 26.39
N ARG A 116 20.40 -48.08 26.66
CA ARG A 116 20.15 -47.61 28.04
C ARG A 116 19.20 -48.55 28.80
N ASP A 117 18.14 -48.99 28.15
CA ASP A 117 17.14 -49.86 28.78
C ASP A 117 17.67 -51.29 28.95
N SER A 118 18.57 -51.75 28.07
CA SER A 118 19.28 -53.03 28.23
C SER A 118 20.28 -53.03 29.39
N LEU A 119 20.96 -51.90 29.66
CA LEU A 119 21.89 -51.73 30.79
C LEU A 119 21.19 -51.50 32.13
N ARG A 120 19.88 -51.23 32.11
CA ARG A 120 19.03 -51.10 33.31
C ARG A 120 18.43 -52.42 33.77
N ARG A 121 18.58 -53.50 33.00
CA ARG A 121 18.31 -54.88 33.44
C ARG A 121 19.59 -55.49 34.00
#